data_AF-A0A1T5M865-F1
#
_entry.id   AF-A0A1T5M865-F1
#
_cell.length_a   1.000
_cell.length_b   1.000
_cell.length_c   1.000
_cell.angle_alpha   90.00
_cell.angle_beta   90.00
_cell.angle_gamma   90.00
#
_symmetry.space_group_name_H-M   'P 1'
#
loop_
_entity.id
_entity.type
_entity.pdbx_description
1 polymer ?
#
loop_
_entity_poly.entity_id
_entity_poly.type
_entity_poly.pdbx_seq_one_letter_code
_entity_poly.pdbx_strand_id
1 'polypeptide(L)'
;MATMSVSKWSNQVIKQNQIDKFLINGKDFIDEEKISEKLKSCKTNDKNHIRNIIEKSKSIQTLTPDEVASLLNVEDEELWEEMYEAGAEIKRKVYDNRIVFFAPLYCSNLCVNGCRYCGFRTNNKEEKRRRLTMKEVKKETEVIVDQGHKRVIVVYGEHPLSDVDYMCDSIKAVYDVRKKSPNGNGYGNIRRVNVNAAPMSTEDLVKLKNVGIGTYQVFQETYNRNLYEYLHPFGPKSDYRWRLYSLHRAMDAGIDDLAIGALFGLYDWKFEVMGLIYHALDLEKQFGIGPHTISFPRIMPASGTTTFSDSKYIVNDADFKKLVTVLRLAVPYTGLIITARESPKVRDDVINVGCTQMDASSIIEIGGYSQSNGMQNKEKQQFMLGDTRSLDEVIKLLAQNDTITSFCTAGYRCGRTGDKIMGLLKGCIEGKFCKLNAVLTFKEYLDDYASLETKVAGERVIQKEIEEIGNIPYFKEHGLYKQLMDSYDKIAKGERDIYL
;
A
#
# COMPACT_ATOMS: atom_id res chain seq x y z
N MET A 1 -20.51 26.05 20.15
CA MET A 1 -19.74 26.67 19.04
C MET A 1 -20.52 26.45 17.76
N ALA A 2 -20.80 27.51 16.98
CA ALA A 2 -21.50 27.36 15.71
C ALA A 2 -20.65 26.49 14.76
N THR A 3 -21.18 25.36 14.31
CA THR A 3 -20.53 24.47 13.35
C THR A 3 -20.32 25.22 12.03
N MET A 4 -19.06 25.33 11.60
CA MET A 4 -18.72 25.90 10.31
C MET A 4 -19.46 25.15 9.18
N SER A 5 -20.06 25.87 8.24
CA SER A 5 -20.71 25.23 7.10
C SER A 5 -19.70 24.46 6.25
N VAL A 6 -20.14 23.37 5.62
CA VAL A 6 -19.27 22.52 4.77
C VAL A 6 -18.61 23.34 3.66
N SER A 7 -19.34 24.27 3.03
CA SER A 7 -18.78 25.14 2.00
C SER A 7 -17.69 26.07 2.55
N LYS A 8 -17.90 26.66 3.73
CA LYS A 8 -16.88 27.52 4.36
C LYS A 8 -15.64 26.72 4.75
N TRP A 9 -15.82 25.48 5.23
CA TRP A 9 -14.71 24.56 5.50
C TRP A 9 -13.92 24.24 4.23
N SER A 10 -14.59 23.84 3.16
CA SER A 10 -13.93 23.46 1.89
C SER A 10 -13.05 24.59 1.34
N ASN A 11 -13.48 25.85 1.48
CA ASN A 11 -12.73 27.02 1.03
C ASN A 11 -11.46 27.31 1.86
N GLN A 12 -11.27 26.64 3.00
CA GLN A 12 -10.12 26.81 3.89
C GLN A 12 -9.14 25.63 3.88
N VAL A 13 -9.50 24.52 3.21
CA VAL A 13 -8.68 23.30 3.16
C VAL A 13 -7.37 23.56 2.44
N ILE A 14 -7.44 24.22 1.28
CA ILE A 14 -6.27 24.44 0.41
C ILE A 14 -5.45 25.62 0.92
N LYS A 15 -4.15 25.39 1.13
CA LYS A 15 -3.19 26.42 1.56
C LYS A 15 -2.12 26.63 0.50
N GLN A 16 -2.26 27.69 -0.30
CA GLN A 16 -1.41 27.95 -1.47
C GLN A 16 0.09 28.06 -1.11
N ASN A 17 0.42 28.71 0.00
CA ASN A 17 1.80 28.82 0.49
C ASN A 17 2.46 27.47 0.82
N GLN A 18 1.66 26.44 1.13
CA GLN A 18 2.14 25.07 1.35
C GLN A 18 2.24 24.26 0.04
N ILE A 19 1.88 24.85 -1.10
CA ILE A 19 2.12 24.32 -2.45
C ILE A 19 3.34 25.02 -3.05
N ASP A 20 3.31 26.36 -3.08
CA ASP A 20 4.25 27.19 -3.85
C ASP A 20 5.72 26.93 -3.53
N LYS A 21 6.01 26.58 -2.27
CA LYS A 21 7.37 26.29 -1.80
C LYS A 21 8.02 25.06 -2.45
N PHE A 22 7.24 24.16 -3.03
CA PHE A 22 7.74 22.97 -3.73
C PHE A 22 7.81 23.15 -5.25
N LEU A 23 7.33 24.27 -5.77
CA LEU A 23 7.39 24.56 -7.20
C LEU A 23 8.81 24.98 -7.57
N ILE A 24 9.31 24.46 -8.68
CA ILE A 24 10.60 24.85 -9.24
C ILE A 24 10.31 25.80 -10.39
N ASN A 25 10.70 27.07 -10.25
CA ASN A 25 10.39 28.13 -11.22
C ASN A 25 8.89 28.25 -11.54
N GLY A 26 8.03 28.09 -10.54
CA GLY A 26 6.56 28.16 -10.67
C GLY A 26 5.91 26.94 -11.36
N LYS A 27 6.71 25.94 -11.73
CA LYS A 27 6.24 24.68 -12.33
C LYS A 27 6.30 23.56 -11.30
N ASP A 28 5.36 22.64 -11.40
CA ASP A 28 5.43 21.39 -10.63
C ASP A 28 6.19 20.31 -11.41
N PHE A 29 6.47 19.18 -10.76
CA PHE A 29 7.38 18.15 -11.29
C PHE A 29 6.78 17.27 -12.40
N ILE A 30 5.50 17.41 -12.73
CA ILE A 30 4.85 16.65 -13.81
C ILE A 30 4.82 17.46 -15.09
N ASP A 31 5.66 17.03 -16.05
CA ASP A 31 5.72 17.54 -17.41
C ASP A 31 5.09 16.53 -18.38
N GLU A 32 3.83 16.75 -18.76
CA GLU A 32 3.04 15.82 -19.58
C GLU A 32 3.58 15.70 -21.01
N GLU A 33 4.14 16.79 -21.56
CA GLU A 33 4.75 16.80 -22.89
C GLU A 33 6.00 15.93 -22.88
N LYS A 34 6.86 16.11 -21.87
CA LYS A 34 8.07 15.29 -21.69
C LYS A 34 7.75 13.81 -21.44
N ILE A 35 6.72 13.50 -20.65
CA ILE A 35 6.27 12.11 -20.47
C ILE A 35 5.84 11.53 -21.82
N SER A 36 5.01 12.26 -22.56
CA SER A 36 4.49 11.84 -23.87
C SER A 36 5.59 11.68 -24.91
N GLU A 37 6.58 12.58 -24.90
CA GLU A 37 7.77 12.53 -25.76
C GLU A 37 8.57 11.26 -25.47
N LYS A 38 8.93 11.00 -24.20
CA LYS A 38 9.71 9.80 -23.82
C LYS A 38 9.00 8.51 -24.18
N LEU A 39 7.70 8.41 -23.93
CA LEU A 39 6.91 7.23 -24.30
C LEU A 39 6.90 6.99 -25.83
N LYS A 40 7.06 8.04 -26.65
CA LYS A 40 7.18 7.94 -28.11
C LYS A 40 8.61 7.65 -28.57
N SER A 41 9.60 8.35 -28.00
CA SER A 41 10.99 8.33 -28.46
C SER A 41 11.78 7.14 -27.94
N CYS A 42 11.47 6.64 -26.74
CA CYS A 42 12.16 5.51 -26.12
C CYS A 42 11.61 4.15 -26.60
N LYS A 43 11.05 4.09 -27.81
CA LYS A 43 10.76 2.81 -28.47
C LYS A 43 12.06 2.29 -29.07
N THR A 44 12.46 1.09 -28.71
CA THR A 44 13.71 0.50 -29.18
C THR A 44 13.54 -1.00 -29.42
N ASN A 45 14.18 -1.48 -30.48
CA ASN A 45 14.33 -2.90 -30.78
C ASN A 45 15.70 -3.43 -30.34
N ASP A 46 16.53 -2.59 -29.71
CA ASP A 46 17.84 -2.99 -29.20
C ASP A 46 17.68 -3.80 -27.90
N LYS A 47 17.72 -5.13 -28.04
CA LYS A 47 17.66 -6.06 -26.90
C LYS A 47 18.79 -5.83 -25.89
N ASN A 48 19.98 -5.43 -26.33
CA ASN A 48 21.10 -5.20 -25.43
C ASN A 48 20.87 -3.97 -24.55
N HIS A 49 20.25 -2.92 -25.09
CA HIS A 49 19.84 -1.77 -24.30
C HIS A 49 18.87 -2.17 -23.16
N ILE A 50 17.84 -2.96 -23.47
CA ILE A 50 16.88 -3.44 -22.47
C ILE A 50 17.56 -4.33 -21.42
N ARG A 51 18.43 -5.25 -21.83
CA ARG A 51 19.21 -6.10 -20.92
C ARG A 51 20.12 -5.28 -19.99
N ASN A 52 20.74 -4.21 -20.48
CA ASN A 52 21.53 -3.30 -19.64
C ASN A 52 20.67 -2.59 -18.59
N ILE A 53 19.44 -2.21 -18.93
CA ILE A 53 18.48 -1.64 -17.98
C ILE A 53 18.11 -2.67 -16.90
N ILE A 54 17.85 -3.92 -17.31
CA ILE A 54 17.54 -5.02 -16.40
C ILE A 54 18.71 -5.24 -15.42
N GLU A 55 19.94 -5.30 -15.89
CA GLU A 55 21.12 -5.50 -15.03
C GLU A 55 21.34 -4.34 -14.05
N LYS A 56 21.12 -3.10 -14.50
CA LYS A 56 21.10 -1.94 -13.59
C LYS A 56 20.05 -2.12 -12.50
N SER A 57 18.84 -2.54 -12.85
CA SER A 57 17.77 -2.78 -11.88
C SER A 57 18.10 -3.90 -10.89
N LYS A 58 18.69 -5.02 -11.34
CA LYS A 58 19.18 -6.11 -10.48
C LYS A 58 20.26 -5.68 -9.49
N SER A 59 20.99 -4.61 -9.79
CA SER A 59 21.92 -3.95 -8.87
C SER A 59 21.24 -3.04 -7.83
N ILE A 60 19.90 -3.05 -7.77
CA ILE A 60 19.05 -2.30 -6.81
C ILE A 60 19.19 -0.78 -7.01
N GLN A 61 19.38 -0.35 -8.26
CA GLN A 61 19.42 1.06 -8.63
C GLN A 61 18.08 1.51 -9.21
N THR A 62 17.65 2.71 -8.82
CA THR A 62 16.48 3.37 -9.40
C THR A 62 16.72 3.67 -10.88
N LEU A 63 15.73 3.36 -11.72
CA LEU A 63 15.80 3.64 -13.15
C LEU A 63 15.44 5.10 -13.44
N THR A 64 16.05 5.63 -14.49
CA THR A 64 15.73 6.94 -15.05
C THR A 64 14.42 6.89 -15.84
N PRO A 65 13.74 8.04 -16.04
CA PRO A 65 12.52 8.08 -16.84
C PRO A 65 12.67 7.51 -18.26
N ASP A 66 13.83 7.66 -18.90
CA ASP A 66 14.09 7.11 -20.24
C ASP A 66 14.16 5.59 -20.23
N GLU A 67 14.88 5.03 -19.25
CA GLU A 67 14.98 3.58 -19.08
C GLU A 67 13.60 2.96 -18.78
N VAL A 68 12.79 3.61 -17.93
CA VAL A 68 11.41 3.17 -17.65
C VAL A 68 10.55 3.22 -18.91
N ALA A 69 10.62 4.31 -19.69
CA ALA A 69 9.88 4.42 -20.94
C ALA A 69 10.29 3.32 -21.96
N SER A 70 11.57 2.96 -22.01
CA SER A 70 12.04 1.81 -22.82
C SER A 70 11.39 0.50 -22.37
N LEU A 71 11.37 0.20 -21.06
CA LEU A 71 10.74 -1.01 -20.53
C LEU A 71 9.23 -1.07 -20.80
N LEU A 72 8.53 0.06 -20.66
CA LEU A 72 7.09 0.15 -20.95
C LEU A 72 6.76 -0.17 -22.42
N ASN A 73 7.71 0.08 -23.32
CA ASN A 73 7.57 -0.13 -24.77
C ASN A 73 8.05 -1.49 -25.28
N VAL A 74 8.52 -2.39 -24.41
CA VAL A 74 8.93 -3.74 -24.82
C VAL A 74 7.73 -4.56 -25.31
N GLU A 75 7.70 -4.95 -26.58
CA GLU A 75 6.66 -5.83 -27.15
C GLU A 75 7.19 -7.24 -27.47
N ASP A 76 8.51 -7.43 -27.42
CA ASP A 76 9.19 -8.71 -27.64
C ASP A 76 8.95 -9.66 -26.45
N GLU A 77 8.48 -10.87 -26.75
CA GLU A 77 8.09 -11.86 -25.72
C GLU A 77 9.28 -12.38 -24.91
N GLU A 78 10.45 -12.57 -25.54
CA GLU A 78 11.68 -13.01 -24.85
C GLU A 78 12.13 -11.96 -23.83
N LEU A 79 12.18 -10.68 -24.24
CA LEU A 79 12.51 -9.58 -23.33
C LEU A 79 11.47 -9.40 -22.23
N TRP A 80 10.19 -9.63 -22.52
CA TRP A 80 9.14 -9.60 -21.51
C TRP A 80 9.37 -10.66 -20.42
N GLU A 81 9.68 -11.90 -20.80
CA GLU A 81 9.98 -12.95 -19.83
C GLU A 81 11.27 -12.62 -19.02
N GLU A 82 12.32 -12.12 -19.68
CA GLU A 82 13.53 -11.65 -18.97
C GLU A 82 13.22 -10.55 -17.94
N MET A 83 12.34 -9.60 -18.30
CA MET A 83 11.89 -8.55 -17.38
C MET A 83 11.11 -9.13 -16.20
N TYR A 84 10.23 -10.09 -16.46
CA TYR A 84 9.40 -10.73 -15.43
C TYR A 84 10.26 -11.56 -14.45
N GLU A 85 11.21 -12.33 -14.96
CA GLU A 85 12.19 -13.07 -14.14
C GLU A 85 13.06 -12.12 -13.31
N ALA A 86 13.55 -11.03 -13.91
CA ALA A 86 14.34 -10.03 -13.20
C ALA A 86 13.54 -9.36 -12.07
N GLY A 87 12.25 -9.07 -12.29
CA GLY A 87 11.38 -8.55 -11.24
C GLY A 87 11.28 -9.52 -10.05
N ALA A 88 11.10 -10.82 -10.33
CA ALA A 88 11.06 -11.86 -9.30
C ALA A 88 12.40 -12.00 -8.55
N GLU A 89 13.52 -11.93 -9.26
CA GLU A 89 14.87 -11.93 -8.67
C GLU A 89 15.06 -10.74 -7.71
N ILE A 90 14.71 -9.53 -8.15
CA ILE A 90 14.81 -8.31 -7.33
C ILE A 90 13.89 -8.41 -6.11
N LYS A 91 12.64 -8.87 -6.30
CA LYS A 91 11.73 -9.09 -5.17
C LYS A 91 12.37 -10.05 -4.16
N ARG A 92 12.90 -11.19 -4.61
CA ARG A 92 13.55 -12.16 -3.71
C ARG A 92 14.77 -11.54 -3.01
N LYS A 93 15.59 -10.79 -3.74
CA LYS A 93 16.80 -10.16 -3.22
C LYS A 93 16.53 -9.10 -2.14
N VAL A 94 15.50 -8.27 -2.30
CA VAL A 94 15.18 -7.17 -1.37
C VAL A 94 14.19 -7.60 -0.28
N TYR A 95 13.17 -8.39 -0.65
CA TYR A 95 12.01 -8.70 0.17
C TYR A 95 11.87 -10.19 0.52
N ASP A 96 12.67 -11.07 -0.07
CA ASP A 96 12.53 -12.52 0.01
C ASP A 96 11.18 -13.02 -0.55
N ASN A 97 10.82 -14.26 -0.26
CA ASN A 97 9.51 -14.85 -0.53
C ASN A 97 8.41 -14.35 0.44
N ARG A 98 8.60 -13.20 1.11
CA ARG A 98 7.67 -12.68 2.10
C ARG A 98 6.53 -11.90 1.46
N ILE A 99 5.33 -12.02 2.03
CA ILE A 99 4.19 -11.13 1.80
C ILE A 99 3.63 -10.61 3.13
N VAL A 100 3.48 -9.29 3.24
CA VAL A 100 2.95 -8.63 4.44
C VAL A 100 1.45 -8.37 4.30
N PHE A 101 0.68 -8.76 5.32
CA PHE A 101 -0.77 -8.56 5.31
C PHE A 101 -1.25 -7.35 6.11
N PHE A 102 -2.32 -6.72 5.65
CA PHE A 102 -3.09 -5.72 6.38
C PHE A 102 -4.60 -5.88 6.14
N ALA A 103 -5.42 -5.17 6.89
CA ALA A 103 -6.85 -5.02 6.61
C ALA A 103 -7.20 -3.53 6.45
N PRO A 104 -8.05 -3.16 5.48
CA PRO A 104 -8.58 -1.80 5.41
C PRO A 104 -9.72 -1.61 6.43
N LEU A 105 -9.71 -0.52 7.20
CA LEU A 105 -10.79 -0.14 8.10
C LEU A 105 -11.41 1.19 7.66
N TYR A 106 -12.55 1.13 6.99
CA TYR A 106 -13.25 2.31 6.54
C TYR A 106 -14.02 2.96 7.69
N CYS A 107 -13.53 4.11 8.15
CA CYS A 107 -14.06 4.80 9.32
C CYS A 107 -15.15 5.83 8.97
N SER A 108 -15.19 6.32 7.73
CA SER A 108 -16.19 7.28 7.26
C SER A 108 -16.30 7.30 5.74
N ASN A 109 -17.53 7.30 5.21
CA ASN A 109 -17.83 7.54 3.78
C ASN A 109 -18.42 8.95 3.53
N LEU A 110 -18.38 9.84 4.53
CA LEU A 110 -18.74 11.24 4.37
C LEU A 110 -17.73 11.91 3.45
N CYS A 111 -18.18 12.54 2.36
CA CYS A 111 -17.30 13.15 1.38
C CYS A 111 -17.96 14.37 0.74
N VAL A 112 -17.21 15.46 0.59
CA VAL A 112 -17.67 16.70 -0.07
C VAL A 112 -17.38 16.71 -1.57
N ASN A 113 -16.53 15.80 -2.05
CA ASN A 113 -16.04 15.82 -3.43
C ASN A 113 -16.99 15.17 -4.44
N GLY A 114 -16.87 15.63 -5.68
CA GLY A 114 -17.65 15.15 -6.83
C GLY A 114 -17.02 14.05 -7.68
N CYS A 115 -16.00 13.34 -7.19
CA CYS A 115 -15.18 12.42 -8.00
C CYS A 115 -16.03 11.50 -8.89
N ARG A 116 -15.86 11.56 -10.21
CA ARG A 116 -16.74 10.87 -11.15
C ARG A 116 -16.73 9.35 -10.99
N TYR A 117 -15.60 8.76 -10.61
CA TYR A 117 -15.39 7.30 -10.54
C TYR A 117 -15.71 6.65 -9.18
N CYS A 118 -16.07 7.43 -8.15
CA CYS A 118 -16.13 6.93 -6.78
C CYS A 118 -17.56 6.76 -6.27
N GLY A 119 -17.88 5.60 -5.68
CA GLY A 119 -19.20 5.35 -5.07
C GLY A 119 -19.54 6.34 -3.93
N PHE A 120 -18.51 6.83 -3.21
CA PHE A 120 -18.69 7.79 -2.11
C PHE A 120 -18.80 9.26 -2.56
N ARG A 121 -18.83 9.58 -3.86
CA ARG A 121 -19.01 10.96 -4.35
C ARG A 121 -20.27 11.61 -3.76
N THR A 122 -20.24 12.90 -3.43
CA THR A 122 -21.35 13.58 -2.71
C THR A 122 -22.70 13.57 -3.46
N ASN A 123 -22.65 13.44 -4.79
CA ASN A 123 -23.85 13.38 -5.64
C ASN A 123 -24.51 12.01 -5.64
N ASN A 124 -23.83 10.94 -5.19
CA ASN A 124 -24.46 9.64 -5.05
C ASN A 124 -25.42 9.68 -3.86
N LYS A 125 -26.73 9.70 -4.15
CA LYS A 125 -27.82 9.75 -3.15
C LYS A 125 -28.25 8.37 -2.68
N GLU A 126 -27.83 7.32 -3.37
CA GLU A 126 -28.06 5.93 -2.98
C GLU A 126 -27.11 5.50 -1.86
N GLU A 127 -25.92 6.11 -1.80
CA GLU A 127 -24.92 5.84 -0.78
C GLU A 127 -25.37 6.27 0.63
N LYS A 128 -25.40 5.31 1.56
CA LYS A 128 -25.77 5.54 2.96
C LYS A 128 -24.62 6.17 3.75
N ARG A 129 -24.72 7.47 3.99
CA ARG A 129 -23.72 8.26 4.70
C ARG A 129 -23.59 7.87 6.17
N ARG A 130 -22.39 7.47 6.58
CA ARG A 130 -22.05 7.00 7.92
C ARG A 130 -20.61 7.37 8.28
N ARG A 131 -20.43 7.71 9.56
CA ARG A 131 -19.14 7.84 10.24
C ARG A 131 -19.21 6.99 11.49
N LEU A 132 -18.20 6.15 11.73
CA LEU A 132 -18.16 5.30 12.92
C LEU A 132 -17.99 6.15 14.18
N THR A 133 -18.60 5.72 15.27
CA THR A 133 -18.25 6.18 16.62
C THR A 133 -16.98 5.48 17.09
N MET A 134 -16.26 6.03 18.06
CA MET A 134 -15.06 5.37 18.61
C MET A 134 -15.36 3.98 19.18
N LYS A 135 -16.57 3.75 19.71
CA LYS A 135 -17.02 2.43 20.15
C LYS A 135 -17.14 1.45 18.99
N GLU A 136 -17.69 1.89 17.86
CA GLU A 136 -17.76 1.08 16.65
C GLU A 136 -16.39 0.84 16.02
N VAL A 137 -15.49 1.84 16.02
CA VAL A 137 -14.09 1.66 15.58
C VAL A 137 -13.41 0.55 16.39
N LYS A 138 -13.59 0.54 17.71
CA LYS A 138 -13.07 -0.54 18.58
C LYS A 138 -13.69 -1.90 18.21
N LYS A 139 -15.01 -1.96 18.02
CA LYS A 139 -15.71 -3.20 17.65
C LYS A 139 -15.26 -3.76 16.30
N GLU A 140 -15.10 -2.92 15.28
CA GLU A 140 -14.56 -3.34 13.98
C GLU A 140 -13.13 -3.86 14.12
N THR A 141 -12.30 -3.15 14.90
CA THR A 141 -10.91 -3.52 15.15
C THR A 141 -10.81 -4.86 15.89
N GLU A 142 -11.70 -5.14 16.85
CA GLU A 142 -11.77 -6.43 17.53
C GLU A 142 -11.99 -7.58 16.56
N VAL A 143 -12.87 -7.43 15.57
CA VAL A 143 -13.08 -8.46 14.53
C VAL A 143 -11.85 -8.63 13.65
N ILE A 144 -11.22 -7.52 13.24
CA ILE A 144 -9.97 -7.57 12.45
C ILE A 144 -8.86 -8.29 13.23
N VAL A 145 -8.78 -8.07 14.55
CA VAL A 145 -7.83 -8.76 15.44
C VAL A 145 -8.16 -10.25 15.57
N ASP A 146 -9.45 -10.62 15.65
CA ASP A 146 -9.88 -12.03 15.67
C ASP A 146 -9.51 -12.79 14.40
N GLN A 147 -9.48 -12.09 13.26
CA GLN A 147 -9.03 -12.66 11.99
C GLN A 147 -7.50 -12.88 11.95
N GLY A 148 -6.75 -12.34 12.92
CA GLY A 148 -5.30 -12.51 13.03
C GLY A 148 -4.47 -11.35 12.48
N HIS A 149 -5.10 -10.30 11.93
CA HIS A 149 -4.36 -9.12 11.46
C HIS A 149 -3.62 -8.39 12.60
N LYS A 150 -2.50 -7.76 12.24
CA LYS A 150 -1.70 -6.88 13.12
C LYS A 150 -1.43 -5.51 12.51
N ARG A 151 -1.90 -5.28 11.27
CA ARG A 151 -1.70 -4.05 10.51
C ARG A 151 -3.03 -3.62 9.93
N VAL A 152 -3.37 -2.35 10.06
CA VAL A 152 -4.61 -1.78 9.51
C VAL A 152 -4.28 -0.55 8.69
N ILE A 153 -5.05 -0.32 7.63
CA ILE A 153 -5.10 0.97 6.94
C ILE A 153 -6.46 1.59 7.23
N VAL A 154 -6.48 2.68 8.00
CA VAL A 154 -7.72 3.43 8.22
C VAL A 154 -8.03 4.32 7.02
N VAL A 155 -9.29 4.31 6.57
CA VAL A 155 -9.73 4.99 5.35
C VAL A 155 -10.86 5.95 5.65
N TYR A 156 -10.79 7.17 5.09
CA TYR A 156 -11.76 8.24 5.32
C TYR A 156 -12.13 8.97 4.02
N GLY A 157 -13.42 9.29 3.87
CA GLY A 157 -13.86 10.33 2.95
C GLY A 157 -13.50 11.74 3.44
N GLU A 158 -13.41 12.71 2.53
CA GLU A 158 -13.01 14.09 2.82
C GLU A 158 -14.21 14.93 3.29
N HIS A 159 -14.31 15.19 4.59
CA HIS A 159 -15.44 15.93 5.19
C HIS A 159 -15.03 16.58 6.53
N PRO A 160 -15.60 17.74 6.93
CA PRO A 160 -15.29 18.38 8.23
C PRO A 160 -15.68 17.55 9.46
N LEU A 161 -16.55 16.55 9.30
CA LEU A 161 -16.86 15.58 10.37
C LEU A 161 -15.89 14.39 10.39
N SER A 162 -15.06 14.24 9.37
CA SER A 162 -13.98 13.26 9.31
C SER A 162 -12.64 13.99 9.38
N ASP A 163 -12.56 15.05 10.19
CA ASP A 163 -11.35 15.87 10.31
C ASP A 163 -10.21 15.13 10.99
N VAL A 164 -9.05 15.78 11.06
CA VAL A 164 -7.84 15.19 11.63
C VAL A 164 -8.00 14.78 13.09
N ASP A 165 -8.81 15.49 13.86
CA ASP A 165 -9.02 15.19 15.27
C ASP A 165 -9.83 13.88 15.42
N TYR A 166 -10.88 13.70 14.60
CA TYR A 166 -11.57 12.40 14.49
C TYR A 166 -10.65 11.28 14.00
N MET A 167 -9.76 11.55 13.04
CA MET A 167 -8.78 10.56 12.59
C MET A 167 -7.83 10.16 13.72
N CYS A 168 -7.29 11.12 14.48
CA CYS A 168 -6.44 10.85 15.62
C CYS A 168 -7.17 10.01 16.69
N ASP A 169 -8.42 10.34 17.00
CA ASP A 169 -9.18 9.58 18.00
C ASP A 169 -9.51 8.16 17.51
N SER A 170 -9.81 7.97 16.22
CA SER A 170 -10.02 6.63 15.67
C SER A 170 -8.74 5.79 15.64
N ILE A 171 -7.58 6.40 15.36
CA ILE A 171 -6.27 5.71 15.43
C ILE A 171 -5.96 5.28 16.87
N LYS A 172 -6.17 6.15 17.87
CA LYS A 172 -6.03 5.78 19.29
C LYS A 172 -6.98 4.64 19.64
N ALA A 173 -8.24 4.72 19.21
CA ALA A 173 -9.22 3.67 19.44
C ALA A 173 -8.79 2.32 18.85
N VAL A 174 -8.13 2.31 17.68
CA VAL A 174 -7.56 1.09 17.07
C VAL A 174 -6.40 0.54 17.91
N TYR A 175 -5.47 1.38 18.34
CA TYR A 175 -4.34 0.96 19.18
C TYR A 175 -4.75 0.49 20.59
N ASP A 176 -5.84 1.03 21.13
CA ASP A 176 -6.39 0.63 22.42
C ASP A 176 -6.95 -0.80 22.43
N VAL A 177 -7.26 -1.39 21.27
CA VAL A 177 -7.84 -2.72 21.21
C VAL A 177 -6.78 -3.77 21.52
N ARG A 178 -7.04 -4.50 22.61
CA ARG A 178 -6.29 -5.68 23.02
C ARG A 178 -7.28 -6.80 23.34
N LYS A 179 -7.25 -7.85 22.55
CA LYS A 179 -8.21 -8.97 22.64
C LYS A 179 -7.48 -10.29 22.85
N LYS A 180 -8.03 -11.17 23.70
CA LYS A 180 -7.46 -12.50 23.90
C LYS A 180 -7.50 -13.27 22.57
N SER A 181 -6.41 -13.94 22.19
CA SER A 181 -6.40 -14.74 20.96
C SER A 181 -7.42 -15.88 21.05
N PRO A 182 -8.00 -16.33 19.92
CA PRO A 182 -9.00 -17.41 19.89
C PRO A 182 -8.55 -18.68 20.62
N ASN A 183 -7.27 -19.08 20.46
CA ASN A 183 -6.70 -20.25 21.13
C ASN A 183 -6.26 -19.99 22.57
N GLY A 184 -6.38 -18.76 23.06
CA GLY A 184 -6.14 -18.38 24.46
C GLY A 184 -4.69 -18.23 24.89
N ASN A 185 -3.73 -18.40 23.97
CA ASN A 185 -2.29 -18.37 24.23
C ASN A 185 -1.71 -16.95 24.42
N GLY A 186 -2.50 -15.89 24.21
CA GLY A 186 -2.02 -14.52 24.36
C GLY A 186 -3.06 -13.47 24.03
N TYR A 187 -2.60 -12.29 23.60
CA TYR A 187 -3.44 -11.20 23.16
C TYR A 187 -3.06 -10.75 21.75
N GLY A 188 -4.07 -10.55 20.91
CA GLY A 188 -3.97 -9.84 19.65
C GLY A 188 -4.23 -8.35 19.81
N ASN A 189 -3.54 -7.55 19.00
CA ASN A 189 -3.69 -6.12 18.89
C ASN A 189 -3.18 -5.64 17.52
N ILE A 190 -3.60 -4.45 17.10
CA ILE A 190 -3.00 -3.78 15.95
C ILE A 190 -1.68 -3.13 16.37
N ARG A 191 -0.64 -3.38 15.58
CA ARG A 191 0.75 -2.96 15.85
C ARG A 191 1.24 -1.85 14.91
N ARG A 192 0.51 -1.59 13.82
CA ARG A 192 0.76 -0.47 12.89
C ARG A 192 -0.54 -0.04 12.24
N VAL A 193 -0.81 1.26 12.29
CA VAL A 193 -1.95 1.89 11.60
C VAL A 193 -1.42 2.82 10.51
N ASN A 194 -1.65 2.47 9.26
CA ASN A 194 -1.45 3.40 8.14
C ASN A 194 -2.74 4.20 7.91
N VAL A 195 -2.63 5.35 7.23
CA VAL A 195 -3.77 6.24 6.96
C VAL A 195 -3.89 6.48 5.48
N ASN A 196 -5.07 6.20 4.90
CA ASN A 196 -5.45 6.67 3.58
C ASN A 196 -6.54 7.74 3.74
N ALA A 197 -6.18 8.99 3.45
CA ALA A 197 -7.07 10.13 3.61
C ALA A 197 -6.81 11.17 2.53
N ALA A 198 -7.70 12.15 2.42
CA ALA A 198 -7.48 13.29 1.54
C ALA A 198 -6.27 14.15 1.99
N PRO A 199 -5.69 14.94 1.07
CA PRO A 199 -4.60 15.86 1.38
C PRO A 199 -4.94 16.80 2.52
N MET A 200 -4.00 16.93 3.46
CA MET A 200 -4.13 17.79 4.64
C MET A 200 -3.12 18.94 4.63
N SER A 201 -3.36 19.90 5.51
CA SER A 201 -2.39 20.94 5.81
C SER A 201 -1.21 20.36 6.62
N THR A 202 -0.04 20.98 6.54
CA THR A 202 1.13 20.57 7.33
C THR A 202 0.81 20.53 8.83
N GLU A 203 0.00 21.46 9.35
CA GLU A 203 -0.39 21.52 10.76
C GLU A 203 -1.23 20.29 11.18
N ASP A 204 -2.16 19.86 10.33
CA ASP A 204 -2.95 18.66 10.58
C ASP A 204 -2.08 17.39 10.43
N LEU A 205 -1.16 17.38 9.47
CA LEU A 205 -0.22 16.27 9.30
C LEU A 205 0.71 16.10 10.52
N VAL A 206 1.10 17.19 11.19
CA VAL A 206 1.84 17.12 12.47
C VAL A 206 0.99 16.43 13.55
N LYS A 207 -0.31 16.70 13.63
CA LYS A 207 -1.21 15.98 14.56
C LYS A 207 -1.25 14.48 14.23
N LEU A 208 -1.36 14.11 12.95
CA LEU A 208 -1.31 12.70 12.54
C LEU A 208 0.04 12.04 12.85
N LYS A 209 1.16 12.74 12.67
CA LYS A 209 2.47 12.20 13.08
C LYS A 209 2.50 11.90 14.58
N ASN A 210 2.02 12.84 15.38
CA ASN A 210 2.05 12.75 16.84
C ASN A 210 1.16 11.64 17.41
N VAL A 211 0.12 11.19 16.70
CA VAL A 211 -0.69 10.04 17.13
C VAL A 211 -0.02 8.68 16.82
N GLY A 212 1.11 8.67 16.11
CA GLY A 212 1.88 7.45 15.84
C GLY A 212 1.33 6.63 14.68
N ILE A 213 1.10 7.28 13.53
CA ILE A 213 0.80 6.56 12.28
C ILE A 213 2.03 5.84 11.74
N GLY A 214 1.81 4.78 10.97
CA GLY A 214 2.83 4.13 10.14
C GLY A 214 3.05 4.92 8.85
N THR A 215 2.30 4.59 7.81
CA THR A 215 2.41 5.23 6.49
C THR A 215 1.22 6.16 6.22
N TYR A 216 1.48 7.35 5.66
CA TYR A 216 0.43 8.21 5.11
C TYR A 216 0.30 8.00 3.59
N GLN A 217 -0.92 7.74 3.12
CA GLN A 217 -1.19 7.30 1.76
C GLN A 217 -2.15 8.26 1.06
N VAL A 218 -1.71 8.79 -0.09
CA VAL A 218 -2.54 9.63 -0.95
C VAL A 218 -2.29 9.20 -2.39
N PHE A 219 -3.30 8.67 -3.05
CA PHE A 219 -3.20 8.33 -4.47
C PHE A 219 -3.38 9.58 -5.30
N GLN A 220 -2.51 9.85 -6.26
CA GLN A 220 -2.71 10.94 -7.22
C GLN A 220 -3.94 10.70 -8.09
N GLU A 221 -4.39 9.44 -8.20
CA GLU A 221 -5.51 8.96 -9.03
C GLU A 221 -5.15 8.98 -10.52
N THR A 222 -4.84 10.15 -11.06
CA THR A 222 -4.29 10.32 -12.40
C THR A 222 -3.33 11.50 -12.43
N TYR A 223 -2.18 11.30 -13.08
CA TYR A 223 -1.20 12.36 -13.29
C TYR A 223 -1.55 13.27 -14.47
N ASN A 224 -2.50 12.90 -15.34
CA ASN A 224 -2.95 13.74 -16.45
C ASN A 224 -3.84 14.88 -15.93
N ARG A 225 -3.44 16.15 -16.10
CA ARG A 225 -4.15 17.29 -15.49
C ARG A 225 -5.54 17.50 -16.04
N ASN A 226 -5.68 17.45 -17.37
CA ASN A 226 -6.97 17.68 -18.03
C ASN A 226 -7.99 16.63 -17.60
N LEU A 227 -7.56 15.36 -17.52
CA LEU A 227 -8.40 14.29 -17.01
C LEU A 227 -8.67 14.45 -15.51
N TYR A 228 -7.67 14.84 -14.72
CA TYR A 228 -7.86 15.08 -13.30
C TYR A 228 -8.93 16.13 -13.03
N GLU A 229 -8.89 17.27 -13.73
CA GLU A 229 -9.89 18.34 -13.63
C GLU A 229 -11.28 17.82 -14.02
N TYR A 230 -11.37 17.08 -15.13
CA TYR A 230 -12.62 16.46 -15.55
C TYR A 230 -13.19 15.50 -14.49
N LEU A 231 -12.36 14.62 -13.92
CA LEU A 231 -12.78 13.60 -12.96
C LEU A 231 -13.11 14.19 -11.57
N HIS A 232 -12.56 15.36 -11.23
CA HIS A 232 -12.72 16.00 -9.93
C HIS A 232 -13.36 17.40 -10.07
N PRO A 233 -14.64 17.48 -10.48
CA PRO A 233 -15.24 18.75 -10.92
C PRO A 233 -15.45 19.80 -9.80
N PHE A 234 -15.49 19.38 -8.53
CA PHE A 234 -15.65 20.29 -7.38
C PHE A 234 -15.27 19.60 -6.06
N GLY A 235 -15.15 20.43 -5.00
CA GLY A 235 -14.63 20.06 -3.69
C GLY A 235 -13.11 20.28 -3.61
N PRO A 236 -12.48 20.21 -2.42
CA PRO A 236 -11.04 20.48 -2.29
C PRO A 236 -10.16 19.57 -3.16
N LYS A 237 -10.63 18.36 -3.49
CA LYS A 237 -9.92 17.45 -4.39
C LYS A 237 -9.80 17.97 -5.83
N SER A 238 -10.59 18.97 -6.27
CA SER A 238 -10.45 19.53 -7.62
C SER A 238 -9.11 20.23 -7.84
N ASP A 239 -8.41 20.64 -6.78
CA ASP A 239 -7.09 21.24 -6.89
C ASP A 239 -6.01 20.16 -7.09
N TYR A 240 -5.49 20.12 -8.32
CA TYR A 240 -4.47 19.16 -8.74
C TYR A 240 -3.18 19.29 -7.91
N ARG A 241 -2.68 20.52 -7.69
CA ARG A 241 -1.39 20.74 -7.02
C ARG A 241 -1.49 20.54 -5.52
N TRP A 242 -2.63 20.87 -4.92
CA TRP A 242 -2.91 20.54 -3.53
C TRP A 242 -2.81 19.03 -3.30
N ARG A 243 -3.33 18.21 -4.21
CA ARG A 243 -3.16 16.75 -4.14
C ARG A 243 -1.74 16.30 -4.48
N LEU A 244 -1.16 16.79 -5.56
CA LEU A 244 0.16 16.38 -6.05
C LEU A 244 1.24 16.52 -4.96
N TYR A 245 1.26 17.66 -4.28
CA TYR A 245 2.23 17.97 -3.21
C TYR A 245 1.78 17.52 -1.82
N SER A 246 0.75 16.66 -1.71
CA SER A 246 0.26 16.20 -0.41
C SER A 246 1.32 15.45 0.39
N LEU A 247 2.11 14.61 -0.28
CA LEU A 247 3.12 13.80 0.40
C LEU A 247 4.39 14.59 0.68
N HIS A 248 4.71 15.62 -0.12
CA HIS A 248 5.76 16.60 0.21
C HIS A 248 5.41 17.36 1.49
N ARG A 249 4.15 17.77 1.67
CA ARG A 249 3.70 18.37 2.94
C ARG A 249 3.78 17.40 4.11
N ALA A 250 3.59 16.09 3.87
CA ALA A 250 3.72 15.07 4.88
C ALA A 250 5.19 14.89 5.32
N MET A 251 6.14 14.95 4.39
CA MET A 251 7.58 15.00 4.69
C MET A 251 7.94 16.20 5.57
N ASP A 252 7.45 17.40 5.22
CA ASP A 252 7.66 18.60 6.05
C ASP A 252 7.05 18.50 7.45
N ALA A 253 5.96 17.75 7.60
CA ALA A 253 5.34 17.47 8.88
C ALA A 253 6.06 16.36 9.68
N GLY A 254 7.15 15.79 9.15
CA GLY A 254 7.93 14.71 9.76
C GLY A 254 7.34 13.31 9.57
N ILE A 255 6.37 13.13 8.67
CA ILE A 255 5.88 11.82 8.24
C ILE A 255 6.79 11.34 7.10
N ASP A 256 7.64 10.38 7.43
CA ASP A 256 8.76 9.89 6.62
C ASP A 256 8.47 8.56 5.89
N ASP A 257 7.38 7.87 6.26
CA ASP A 257 6.84 6.73 5.53
C ASP A 257 5.61 7.18 4.71
N LEU A 258 5.75 7.24 3.38
CA LEU A 258 4.72 7.71 2.45
C LEU A 258 4.27 6.63 1.46
N ALA A 259 3.03 6.72 0.98
CA ALA A 259 2.58 5.91 -0.16
C ALA A 259 1.96 6.76 -1.27
N ILE A 260 2.54 6.65 -2.46
CA ILE A 260 1.94 7.15 -3.71
C ILE A 260 1.07 6.08 -4.35
N GLY A 261 0.21 6.49 -5.28
CA GLY A 261 -0.52 5.55 -6.12
C GLY A 261 -1.27 6.24 -7.25
N ALA A 262 -1.64 5.47 -8.26
CA ALA A 262 -2.47 5.90 -9.38
C ALA A 262 -3.61 4.88 -9.58
N LEU A 263 -4.78 5.37 -10.00
CA LEU A 263 -5.95 4.53 -10.27
C LEU A 263 -5.93 4.12 -11.73
N PHE A 264 -5.36 2.95 -12.01
CA PHE A 264 -5.17 2.43 -13.35
C PHE A 264 -6.52 2.15 -14.03
N GLY A 265 -6.62 2.52 -15.30
CA GLY A 265 -7.87 2.43 -16.05
C GLY A 265 -8.63 3.74 -16.17
N LEU A 266 -8.17 4.83 -15.55
CA LEU A 266 -8.64 6.19 -15.84
C LEU A 266 -8.02 6.76 -17.11
N TYR A 267 -6.72 6.52 -17.31
CA TYR A 267 -5.93 6.99 -18.43
C TYR A 267 -4.95 5.92 -18.91
N ASP A 268 -4.14 6.24 -19.92
CA ASP A 268 -3.09 5.38 -20.43
C ASP A 268 -2.15 4.93 -19.30
N TRP A 269 -2.03 3.61 -19.11
CA TRP A 269 -1.31 3.05 -17.97
C TRP A 269 0.19 3.33 -18.02
N LYS A 270 0.78 3.48 -19.22
CA LYS A 270 2.21 3.81 -19.36
C LYS A 270 2.45 5.25 -18.87
N PHE A 271 1.56 6.17 -19.23
CA PHE A 271 1.59 7.54 -18.72
C PHE A 271 1.50 7.58 -17.19
N GLU A 272 0.58 6.82 -16.59
CA GLU A 272 0.43 6.79 -15.13
C GLU A 272 1.64 6.18 -14.41
N VAL A 273 2.27 5.13 -14.98
CA VAL A 273 3.55 4.61 -14.47
C VAL A 273 4.62 5.68 -14.51
N MET A 274 4.76 6.40 -15.63
CA MET A 274 5.74 7.50 -15.72
C MET A 274 5.48 8.57 -14.67
N GLY A 275 4.22 8.96 -14.45
CA GLY A 275 3.84 9.90 -13.39
C GLY A 275 4.24 9.44 -11.99
N LEU A 276 4.04 8.16 -11.67
CA LEU A 276 4.49 7.57 -10.40
C LEU A 276 6.02 7.63 -10.26
N ILE A 277 6.77 7.33 -11.31
CA ILE A 277 8.25 7.39 -11.28
C ILE A 277 8.73 8.83 -11.12
N TYR A 278 8.16 9.80 -11.83
CA TYR A 278 8.51 11.21 -11.63
C TYR A 278 8.18 11.69 -10.21
N HIS A 279 7.08 11.23 -9.61
CA HIS A 279 6.76 11.55 -8.22
C HIS A 279 7.78 10.94 -7.24
N ALA A 280 8.15 9.67 -7.42
CA ALA A 280 9.16 9.05 -6.58
C ALA A 280 10.52 9.77 -6.67
N LEU A 281 10.94 10.13 -7.89
CA LEU A 281 12.18 10.89 -8.12
C LEU A 281 12.14 12.30 -7.55
N ASP A 282 10.98 12.97 -7.59
CA ASP A 282 10.85 14.32 -7.02
C ASP A 282 10.91 14.29 -5.49
N LEU A 283 10.28 13.31 -4.84
CA LEU A 283 10.43 13.09 -3.40
C LEU A 283 11.90 12.83 -3.02
N GLU A 284 12.60 11.97 -3.77
CA GLU A 284 14.03 11.72 -3.55
C GLU A 284 14.89 12.96 -3.76
N LYS A 285 14.59 13.75 -4.79
CA LYS A 285 15.32 14.98 -5.08
C LYS A 285 15.14 16.03 -3.99
N GLN A 286 13.92 16.20 -3.47
CA GLN A 286 13.60 17.25 -2.50
C GLN A 286 13.93 16.85 -1.06
N PHE A 287 13.85 15.56 -0.71
CA PHE A 287 13.97 15.09 0.67
C PHE A 287 15.01 13.99 0.90
N GLY A 288 15.69 13.52 -0.16
CA GLY A 288 16.67 12.42 -0.09
C GLY A 288 16.06 11.02 -0.02
N ILE A 289 14.74 10.89 0.09
CA ILE A 289 14.02 9.61 0.19
C ILE A 289 12.78 9.58 -0.68
N GLY A 290 12.52 8.40 -1.27
CA GLY A 290 11.34 8.15 -2.07
C GLY A 290 10.17 7.61 -1.24
N PRO A 291 9.06 7.22 -1.88
CA PRO A 291 7.91 6.65 -1.19
C PRO A 291 8.24 5.27 -0.59
N HIS A 292 7.70 5.00 0.60
CA HIS A 292 7.73 3.69 1.25
C HIS A 292 7.03 2.62 0.41
N THR A 293 5.88 2.98 -0.16
CA THR A 293 5.11 2.07 -1.02
C THR A 293 4.50 2.76 -2.23
N ILE A 294 4.30 1.99 -3.30
CA ILE A 294 3.42 2.35 -4.42
C ILE A 294 2.22 1.41 -4.42
N SER A 295 1.02 1.99 -4.45
CA SER A 295 -0.22 1.28 -4.71
C SER A 295 -0.65 1.48 -6.16
N PHE A 296 -1.16 0.42 -6.79
CA PHE A 296 -1.56 0.42 -8.21
C PHE A 296 -2.97 -0.18 -8.38
N PRO A 297 -4.00 0.34 -7.68
CA PRO A 297 -5.36 -0.15 -7.83
C PRO A 297 -5.86 0.03 -9.27
N ARG A 298 -6.55 -0.97 -9.84
CA ARG A 298 -7.39 -0.74 -11.03
C ARG A 298 -8.72 -0.10 -10.65
N ILE A 299 -9.26 0.73 -11.54
CA ILE A 299 -10.64 1.17 -11.48
C ILE A 299 -11.54 -0.07 -11.47
N MET A 300 -12.55 -0.03 -10.61
CA MET A 300 -13.54 -1.09 -10.43
C MET A 300 -14.92 -0.47 -10.54
N PRO A 301 -15.96 -1.24 -10.92
CA PRO A 301 -17.32 -0.73 -10.89
C PRO A 301 -17.70 -0.26 -9.48
N ALA A 302 -18.49 0.81 -9.42
CA ALA A 302 -18.93 1.43 -8.18
C ALA A 302 -20.38 1.94 -8.33
N SER A 303 -21.13 1.99 -7.24
CA SER A 303 -22.52 2.48 -7.26
C SER A 303 -22.59 3.97 -7.65
N GLY A 304 -23.66 4.39 -8.32
CA GLY A 304 -23.88 5.79 -8.68
C GLY A 304 -22.89 6.38 -9.70
N THR A 305 -22.17 5.55 -10.47
CA THR A 305 -21.26 5.99 -11.54
C THR A 305 -21.09 4.96 -12.65
N THR A 306 -20.92 5.44 -13.89
CA THR A 306 -20.60 4.65 -15.09
C THR A 306 -19.14 4.76 -15.51
N THR A 307 -18.28 5.47 -14.77
CA THR A 307 -16.90 5.79 -15.22
C THR A 307 -16.07 4.55 -15.55
N PHE A 308 -16.30 3.43 -14.85
CA PHE A 308 -15.67 2.15 -15.20
C PHE A 308 -16.08 1.68 -16.61
N SER A 309 -17.39 1.56 -16.84
CA SER A 309 -17.94 1.04 -18.11
C SER A 309 -17.66 1.97 -19.29
N ASP A 310 -17.55 3.27 -19.05
CA ASP A 310 -17.31 4.28 -20.07
C ASP A 310 -15.80 4.45 -20.38
N SER A 311 -14.91 3.87 -19.58
CA SER A 311 -13.47 4.05 -19.77
C SER A 311 -12.95 3.21 -20.93
N LYS A 312 -12.27 3.87 -21.88
CA LYS A 312 -11.51 3.21 -22.94
C LYS A 312 -10.11 2.75 -22.51
N TYR A 313 -9.72 3.04 -21.27
CA TYR A 313 -8.36 2.80 -20.75
C TYR A 313 -8.27 1.61 -19.80
N ILE A 314 -9.33 0.80 -19.67
CA ILE A 314 -9.34 -0.39 -18.80
C ILE A 314 -8.11 -1.25 -19.07
N VAL A 315 -7.32 -1.46 -18.01
CA VAL A 315 -6.07 -2.21 -18.06
C VAL A 315 -6.40 -3.69 -17.94
N ASN A 316 -6.08 -4.48 -18.99
CA ASN A 316 -6.24 -5.93 -18.96
C ASN A 316 -5.19 -6.59 -18.05
N ASP A 317 -5.35 -7.88 -17.77
CA ASP A 317 -4.48 -8.60 -16.83
C ASP A 317 -3.01 -8.70 -17.29
N ALA A 318 -2.77 -8.81 -18.61
CA ALA A 318 -1.41 -8.88 -19.16
C ALA A 318 -0.67 -7.54 -19.00
N ASP A 319 -1.32 -6.43 -19.35
CA ASP A 319 -0.78 -5.08 -19.14
C ASP A 319 -0.61 -4.77 -17.65
N PHE A 320 -1.50 -5.26 -16.80
CA PHE A 320 -1.38 -5.12 -15.34
C PHE A 320 -0.18 -5.90 -14.79
N LYS A 321 0.04 -7.14 -15.26
CA LYS A 321 1.25 -7.89 -14.92
C LYS A 321 2.50 -7.12 -15.35
N LYS A 322 2.48 -6.56 -16.56
CA LYS A 322 3.59 -5.77 -17.10
C LYS A 322 3.87 -4.48 -16.34
N LEU A 323 2.84 -3.71 -15.98
CA LEU A 323 3.05 -2.48 -15.20
C LEU A 323 3.64 -2.78 -13.81
N VAL A 324 3.23 -3.88 -13.16
CA VAL A 324 3.79 -4.25 -11.85
C VAL A 324 5.26 -4.67 -11.98
N THR A 325 5.59 -5.45 -13.02
CA THR A 325 6.99 -5.79 -13.34
C THR A 325 7.83 -4.53 -13.55
N VAL A 326 7.37 -3.59 -14.37
CA VAL A 326 8.09 -2.34 -14.64
C VAL A 326 8.25 -1.51 -13.38
N LEU A 327 7.23 -1.41 -12.51
CA LEU A 327 7.35 -0.71 -11.23
C LEU A 327 8.41 -1.34 -10.32
N ARG A 328 8.46 -2.69 -10.22
CA ARG A 328 9.50 -3.39 -9.46
C ARG A 328 10.89 -3.10 -10.03
N LEU A 329 11.03 -3.10 -11.36
CA LEU A 329 12.31 -2.79 -12.02
C LEU A 329 12.73 -1.33 -11.80
N ALA A 330 11.78 -0.40 -11.87
CA ALA A 330 12.03 1.03 -11.79
C ALA A 330 12.43 1.52 -10.41
N VAL A 331 11.78 1.01 -9.36
CA VAL A 331 12.05 1.35 -7.95
C VAL A 331 12.28 0.06 -7.12
N PRO A 332 13.45 -0.59 -7.28
CA PRO A 332 13.72 -1.93 -6.74
C PRO A 332 13.49 -2.11 -5.25
N TYR A 333 13.69 -1.05 -4.47
CA TYR A 333 13.56 -1.08 -3.01
C TYR A 333 12.23 -0.54 -2.49
N THR A 334 11.35 0.04 -3.31
CA THR A 334 10.04 0.52 -2.84
C THR A 334 9.06 -0.65 -2.72
N GLY A 335 8.24 -0.65 -1.66
CA GLY A 335 7.23 -1.67 -1.46
C GLY A 335 6.09 -1.52 -2.48
N LEU A 336 5.53 -2.62 -2.95
CA LEU A 336 4.41 -2.64 -3.87
C LEU A 336 3.18 -3.25 -3.18
N ILE A 337 2.05 -2.54 -3.26
CA ILE A 337 0.78 -2.91 -2.62
C ILE A 337 -0.24 -3.32 -3.68
N ILE A 338 -0.71 -4.57 -3.60
CA ILE A 338 -1.87 -5.06 -4.33
C ILE A 338 -3.07 -5.18 -3.40
N THR A 339 -4.23 -4.70 -3.85
CA THR A 339 -5.47 -4.70 -3.05
C THR A 339 -6.48 -5.75 -3.54
N ALA A 340 -7.49 -6.03 -2.72
CA ALA A 340 -8.62 -6.92 -3.00
C ALA A 340 -9.55 -6.45 -4.13
N ARG A 341 -9.19 -5.37 -4.83
CA ARG A 341 -9.74 -5.02 -6.13
C ARG A 341 -9.47 -6.11 -7.17
N GLU A 342 -8.28 -6.70 -7.12
CA GLU A 342 -7.84 -7.67 -8.12
C GLU A 342 -8.41 -9.06 -7.85
N SER A 343 -8.62 -9.85 -8.92
CA SER A 343 -9.06 -11.23 -8.81
C SER A 343 -7.96 -12.12 -8.20
N PRO A 344 -8.30 -13.26 -7.56
CA PRO A 344 -7.31 -14.21 -7.05
C PRO A 344 -6.17 -14.53 -8.03
N LYS A 345 -6.52 -14.82 -9.30
CA LYS A 345 -5.55 -15.14 -10.35
C LYS A 345 -4.56 -14.01 -10.58
N VAL A 346 -5.05 -12.77 -10.73
CA VAL A 346 -4.19 -11.60 -10.96
C VAL A 346 -3.28 -11.37 -9.77
N ARG A 347 -3.78 -11.56 -8.54
CA ARG A 347 -2.96 -11.43 -7.33
C ARG A 347 -1.83 -12.45 -7.31
N ASP A 348 -2.12 -13.71 -7.65
CA ASP A 348 -1.12 -14.78 -7.71
C ASP A 348 -0.05 -14.49 -8.78
N ASP A 349 -0.45 -13.96 -9.94
CA ASP A 349 0.45 -13.59 -11.04
C ASP A 349 1.46 -12.50 -10.66
N VAL A 350 1.12 -11.59 -9.75
CA VAL A 350 1.95 -10.42 -9.43
C VAL A 350 2.63 -10.48 -8.06
N ILE A 351 2.24 -11.43 -7.20
CA ILE A 351 2.93 -11.75 -5.95
C ILE A 351 4.38 -12.15 -6.20
N ASN A 352 4.65 -12.93 -7.24
CA ASN A 352 5.99 -13.45 -7.50
C ASN A 352 6.95 -12.39 -8.07
N VAL A 353 6.44 -11.44 -8.86
CA VAL A 353 7.29 -10.47 -9.57
C VAL A 353 7.49 -9.15 -8.84
N GLY A 354 6.54 -8.71 -8.00
CA GLY A 354 6.60 -7.33 -7.52
C GLY A 354 5.96 -7.09 -6.17
N CYS A 355 4.82 -7.71 -5.88
CA CYS A 355 4.03 -7.32 -4.72
C CYS A 355 4.68 -7.74 -3.40
N THR A 356 4.63 -6.85 -2.42
CA THR A 356 5.26 -7.04 -1.10
C THR A 356 4.25 -6.97 0.04
N GLN A 357 3.13 -6.31 -0.19
CA GLN A 357 2.04 -6.22 0.78
C GLN A 357 0.70 -6.42 0.08
N MET A 358 -0.23 -7.04 0.79
CA MET A 358 -1.59 -7.27 0.29
C MET A 358 -2.62 -7.25 1.42
N ASP A 359 -3.85 -6.91 1.11
CA ASP A 359 -4.98 -7.03 2.02
C ASP A 359 -5.66 -8.41 1.91
N ALA A 360 -6.35 -8.84 2.95
CA ALA A 360 -7.23 -10.02 2.90
C ALA A 360 -8.35 -9.86 3.91
N SER A 361 -9.40 -10.67 3.80
CA SER A 361 -10.65 -10.47 4.57
C SER A 361 -11.18 -9.04 4.43
N SER A 362 -10.95 -8.40 3.28
CA SER A 362 -11.23 -6.98 3.09
C SER A 362 -12.74 -6.73 3.12
N ILE A 363 -13.17 -5.87 4.04
CA ILE A 363 -14.54 -5.36 4.10
C ILE A 363 -14.48 -3.85 4.03
N ILE A 364 -15.10 -3.28 3.01
CA ILE A 364 -15.02 -1.85 2.70
C ILE A 364 -16.33 -1.09 2.95
N GLU A 365 -17.36 -1.78 3.46
CA GLU A 365 -18.58 -1.17 3.98
C GLU A 365 -18.31 -0.56 5.38
N ILE A 366 -18.85 0.64 5.64
CA ILE A 366 -18.70 1.31 6.94
C ILE A 366 -19.41 0.51 8.03
N GLY A 367 -18.64 -0.05 8.97
CA GLY A 367 -19.16 -0.90 10.05
C GLY A 367 -19.42 -2.34 9.60
N GLY A 368 -18.85 -2.76 8.47
CA GLY A 368 -19.10 -4.05 7.88
C GLY A 368 -18.43 -5.22 8.61
N TYR A 369 -17.29 -5.04 9.28
CA TYR A 369 -16.60 -6.15 9.94
C TYR A 369 -17.45 -6.77 11.07
N SER A 370 -18.11 -5.96 11.87
CA SER A 370 -18.90 -6.42 13.02
C SER A 370 -20.37 -6.71 12.71
N GLN A 371 -20.84 -6.38 11.50
CA GLN A 371 -22.24 -6.57 11.07
C GLN A 371 -22.39 -7.65 9.99
N SER A 372 -21.36 -7.92 9.20
CA SER A 372 -21.43 -8.93 8.16
C SER A 372 -21.17 -10.32 8.75
N ASN A 373 -22.13 -11.23 8.62
CA ASN A 373 -21.87 -12.68 8.72
C ASN A 373 -21.13 -13.17 7.46
N GLY A 374 -20.11 -12.43 6.99
CA GLY A 374 -19.40 -12.68 5.74
C GLY A 374 -20.10 -12.22 4.45
N MET A 375 -21.31 -11.65 4.52
CA MET A 375 -22.02 -11.12 3.35
C MET A 375 -21.84 -9.61 3.21
N GLN A 376 -21.25 -9.18 2.09
CA GLN A 376 -21.05 -7.76 1.75
C GLN A 376 -22.18 -7.26 0.85
N ASN A 377 -22.75 -6.09 1.17
CA ASN A 377 -23.74 -5.46 0.29
C ASN A 377 -23.03 -4.64 -0.80
N LYS A 378 -23.08 -5.13 -2.05
CA LYS A 378 -22.43 -4.51 -3.22
C LYS A 378 -22.85 -3.05 -3.46
N GLU A 379 -24.03 -2.63 -3.00
CA GLU A 379 -24.55 -1.28 -3.21
C GLU A 379 -24.01 -0.24 -2.21
N LYS A 380 -23.37 -0.68 -1.11
CA LYS A 380 -22.91 0.18 -0.01
C LYS A 380 -21.39 0.30 0.08
N GLN A 381 -20.70 0.03 -1.02
CA GLN A 381 -19.24 -0.03 -1.07
C GLN A 381 -18.69 1.06 -1.98
N GLN A 382 -17.45 1.48 -1.69
CA GLN A 382 -16.77 2.47 -2.52
C GLN A 382 -16.56 1.96 -3.97
N PHE A 383 -16.36 0.64 -4.12
CA PHE A 383 -16.13 -0.08 -5.38
C PHE A 383 -16.36 -1.59 -5.15
N MET A 384 -16.47 -2.38 -6.22
CA MET A 384 -16.57 -3.85 -6.10
C MET A 384 -15.20 -4.49 -5.84
N LEU A 385 -15.15 -5.45 -4.90
CA LEU A 385 -13.97 -6.27 -4.65
C LEU A 385 -13.86 -7.43 -5.66
N GLY A 386 -12.64 -7.72 -6.10
CA GLY A 386 -12.29 -8.87 -6.92
C GLY A 386 -11.88 -10.12 -6.13
N ASP A 387 -11.48 -9.96 -4.86
CA ASP A 387 -11.10 -11.07 -3.98
C ASP A 387 -11.65 -10.88 -2.56
N THR A 388 -12.60 -11.73 -2.18
CA THR A 388 -13.25 -11.71 -0.87
C THR A 388 -12.86 -12.91 0.00
N ARG A 389 -11.80 -13.64 -0.36
CA ARG A 389 -11.31 -14.78 0.42
C ARG A 389 -10.87 -14.33 1.81
N SER A 390 -11.02 -15.25 2.77
CA SER A 390 -10.54 -15.04 4.12
C SER A 390 -9.01 -14.99 4.17
N LEU A 391 -8.47 -14.32 5.19
CA LEU A 391 -7.04 -14.29 5.46
C LEU A 391 -6.45 -15.70 5.57
N ASP A 392 -7.13 -16.64 6.24
CA ASP A 392 -6.67 -18.02 6.40
C ASP A 392 -6.57 -18.77 5.08
N GLU A 393 -7.56 -18.64 4.19
CA GLU A 393 -7.54 -19.25 2.86
C GLU A 393 -6.39 -18.73 2.00
N VAL A 394 -6.16 -17.41 2.01
CA VAL A 394 -5.06 -16.82 1.23
C VAL A 394 -3.70 -17.26 1.80
N ILE A 395 -3.54 -17.26 3.13
CA ILE A 395 -2.31 -17.73 3.78
C ILE A 395 -2.03 -19.20 3.46
N LYS A 396 -3.06 -20.05 3.47
CA LYS A 396 -2.92 -21.46 3.10
C LYS A 396 -2.34 -21.61 1.70
N LEU A 397 -2.90 -20.91 0.72
CA LEU A 397 -2.44 -20.95 -0.67
C LEU A 397 -1.01 -20.44 -0.82
N LEU A 398 -0.67 -19.33 -0.16
CA LEU A 398 0.69 -18.82 -0.16
C LEU A 398 1.68 -19.83 0.46
N ALA A 399 1.30 -20.44 1.59
CA ALA A 399 2.14 -21.44 2.25
C ALA A 399 2.31 -22.72 1.42
N GLN A 400 1.30 -23.13 0.65
CA GLN A 400 1.41 -24.25 -0.29
C GLN A 400 2.40 -23.94 -1.43
N ASN A 401 2.55 -22.67 -1.79
CA ASN A 401 3.48 -22.18 -2.81
C ASN A 401 4.81 -21.66 -2.22
N ASP A 402 5.19 -22.12 -1.02
CA ASP A 402 6.45 -21.75 -0.35
C ASP A 402 6.66 -20.23 -0.16
N THR A 403 5.57 -19.46 -0.06
CA THR A 403 5.57 -18.03 0.24
C THR A 403 5.28 -17.82 1.72
N ILE A 404 6.19 -17.15 2.43
CA ILE A 404 6.00 -16.88 3.86
C ILE A 404 5.12 -15.65 4.10
N THR A 405 4.12 -15.82 4.96
CA THR A 405 3.28 -14.71 5.43
C THR A 405 3.99 -13.93 6.53
N SER A 406 3.80 -12.62 6.57
CA SER A 406 4.29 -11.80 7.67
C SER A 406 3.29 -10.76 8.15
N PHE A 407 3.28 -10.58 9.48
CA PHE A 407 2.56 -9.51 10.16
C PHE A 407 3.53 -8.51 10.82
N CYS A 408 4.78 -8.50 10.35
CA CYS A 408 5.86 -7.72 10.94
C CYS A 408 5.54 -6.22 11.00
N THR A 409 5.90 -5.63 12.13
CA THR A 409 5.88 -4.18 12.38
C THR A 409 7.19 -3.69 13.02
N ALA A 410 8.23 -4.52 12.99
CA ALA A 410 9.52 -4.27 13.65
C ALA A 410 10.20 -3.00 13.14
N GLY A 411 10.25 -2.78 11.82
CA GLY A 411 10.89 -1.58 11.26
C GLY A 411 10.36 -0.29 11.89
N TYR A 412 9.03 -0.15 11.98
CA TYR A 412 8.37 0.97 12.63
C TYR A 412 8.76 1.11 14.12
N ARG A 413 8.73 0.01 14.87
CA ARG A 413 8.92 0.03 16.33
C ARG A 413 10.39 0.13 16.76
N CYS A 414 11.30 -0.27 15.88
CA CYS A 414 12.74 -0.11 16.05
C CYS A 414 13.25 1.24 15.52
N GLY A 415 12.37 2.14 15.08
CA GLY A 415 12.75 3.45 14.53
C GLY A 415 13.47 3.37 13.18
N ARG A 416 13.27 2.28 12.44
CA ARG A 416 13.67 2.11 11.03
C ARG A 416 12.53 2.61 10.14
N THR A 417 12.39 3.93 10.05
CA THR A 417 11.45 4.63 9.16
C THR A 417 12.23 5.56 8.22
N GLY A 418 11.59 6.05 7.15
CA GLY A 418 12.20 7.05 6.28
C GLY A 418 13.54 6.63 5.64
N ASP A 419 14.56 7.48 5.80
CA ASP A 419 15.90 7.30 5.23
C ASP A 419 16.59 6.03 5.71
N LYS A 420 16.41 5.67 6.99
CA LYS A 420 17.04 4.48 7.58
C LYS A 420 16.57 3.20 6.91
N ILE A 421 15.25 2.99 6.82
CA ILE A 421 14.71 1.77 6.21
C ILE A 421 14.99 1.74 4.70
N MET A 422 14.92 2.89 4.03
CA MET A 422 15.25 3.00 2.62
C MET A 422 16.71 2.65 2.31
N GLY A 423 17.64 3.17 3.11
CA GLY A 423 19.06 2.82 2.99
C GLY A 423 19.31 1.32 3.20
N LEU A 424 18.67 0.73 4.21
CA LEU A 424 18.78 -0.71 4.48
C LEU A 424 18.14 -1.59 3.39
N LEU A 425 17.05 -1.15 2.77
CA LEU A 425 16.42 -1.84 1.63
C LEU A 425 17.29 -1.74 0.37
N LYS A 426 17.86 -0.57 0.09
CA LYS A 426 18.82 -0.36 -1.01
C LYS A 426 20.04 -1.27 -0.87
N GLY A 427 20.54 -1.47 0.35
CA GLY A 427 21.65 -2.37 0.65
C GLY A 427 21.26 -3.84 0.84
N CYS A 428 19.98 -4.22 0.65
CA CYS A 428 19.45 -5.57 0.91
C CYS A 428 19.70 -6.08 2.34
N ILE A 429 19.86 -5.19 3.31
CA ILE A 429 20.08 -5.52 4.72
C ILE A 429 18.76 -5.66 5.47
N GLU A 430 17.78 -4.79 5.20
CA GLU A 430 16.46 -4.86 5.85
C GLU A 430 15.77 -6.21 5.55
N GLY A 431 15.95 -6.75 4.34
CA GLY A 431 15.44 -8.06 3.95
C GLY A 431 15.87 -9.19 4.88
N LYS A 432 17.08 -9.11 5.45
CA LYS A 432 17.62 -10.11 6.39
C LYS A 432 16.86 -10.09 7.71
N PHE A 433 16.65 -8.92 8.31
CA PHE A 433 15.84 -8.77 9.54
C PHE A 433 14.38 -9.13 9.28
N CYS A 434 13.87 -8.77 8.10
CA CYS A 434 12.50 -9.07 7.75
C CYS A 434 12.26 -10.57 7.51
N LYS A 435 13.25 -11.34 7.03
CA LYS A 435 13.17 -12.82 6.95
C LYS A 435 13.00 -13.43 8.34
N LEU A 436 13.81 -13.01 9.32
CA LEU A 436 13.70 -13.48 10.70
C LEU A 436 12.33 -13.14 11.31
N ASN A 437 11.90 -11.88 11.18
CA ASN A 437 10.61 -11.43 11.72
C ASN A 437 9.40 -12.04 11.00
N ALA A 438 9.53 -12.47 9.74
CA ALA A 438 8.50 -13.22 9.05
C ALA A 438 8.25 -14.56 9.73
N VAL A 439 9.31 -15.31 10.05
CA VAL A 439 9.21 -16.59 10.79
C VAL A 439 8.50 -16.39 12.12
N LEU A 440 8.92 -15.40 12.91
CA LEU A 440 8.33 -15.13 14.23
C LEU A 440 6.85 -14.75 14.13
N THR A 441 6.52 -13.78 13.29
CA THR A 441 5.13 -13.32 13.15
C THR A 441 4.22 -14.32 12.47
N PHE A 442 4.76 -15.19 11.61
CA PHE A 442 3.98 -16.27 11.03
C PHE A 442 3.67 -17.34 12.08
N LYS A 443 4.65 -17.72 12.91
CA LYS A 443 4.45 -18.66 14.02
C LYS A 443 3.35 -18.18 14.96
N GLU A 444 3.35 -16.89 15.33
CA GLU A 444 2.26 -16.29 16.12
C GLU A 444 0.90 -16.49 15.46
N TYR A 445 0.80 -16.23 14.15
CA TYR A 445 -0.45 -16.43 13.42
C TYR A 445 -0.92 -17.89 13.44
N LEU A 446 0.00 -18.83 13.16
CA LEU A 446 -0.30 -20.26 13.11
C LEU A 446 -0.74 -20.83 14.46
N ASP A 447 -0.20 -20.30 15.57
CA ASP A 447 -0.55 -20.76 16.91
C ASP A 447 -1.87 -20.17 17.42
N ASP A 448 -2.24 -18.98 16.98
CA ASP A 448 -3.36 -18.23 17.55
C ASP A 448 -4.62 -18.20 16.71
N TYR A 449 -4.50 -18.29 15.37
CA TYR A 449 -5.60 -17.96 14.45
C TYR A 449 -5.80 -18.97 13.31
N ALA A 450 -4.76 -19.68 12.89
CA ALA A 450 -4.82 -20.52 11.70
C ALA A 450 -5.75 -21.73 11.86
N SER A 451 -6.39 -22.13 10.76
CA SER A 451 -7.01 -23.45 10.67
C SER A 451 -5.95 -24.56 10.69
N LEU A 452 -6.37 -25.80 10.94
CA LEU A 452 -5.44 -26.94 10.99
C LEU A 452 -4.69 -27.13 9.66
N GLU A 453 -5.37 -27.00 8.52
CA GLU A 453 -4.75 -27.13 7.19
C GLU A 453 -3.70 -26.04 6.96
N THR A 454 -4.03 -24.80 7.31
CA THR A 454 -3.12 -23.66 7.22
C THR A 454 -1.93 -23.81 8.14
N LYS A 455 -2.15 -24.35 9.35
CA LYS A 455 -1.10 -24.67 10.31
C LYS A 455 -0.09 -25.67 9.74
N VAL A 456 -0.56 -26.78 9.18
CA VAL A 456 0.32 -27.79 8.57
C VAL A 456 1.13 -27.21 7.41
N ALA A 457 0.48 -26.48 6.50
CA ALA A 457 1.18 -25.86 5.37
C ALA A 457 2.19 -24.79 5.83
N GLY A 458 1.81 -23.97 6.80
CA GLY A 458 2.64 -22.88 7.32
C GLY A 458 3.85 -23.38 8.13
N GLU A 459 3.68 -24.43 8.95
CA GLU A 459 4.78 -25.00 9.72
C GLU A 459 5.86 -25.59 8.80
N ARG A 460 5.46 -26.22 7.68
CA ARG A 460 6.40 -26.68 6.64
C ARG A 460 7.24 -25.53 6.08
N VAL A 461 6.61 -24.38 5.79
CA VAL A 461 7.33 -23.18 5.31
C VAL A 461 8.27 -22.66 6.39
N ILE A 462 7.81 -22.54 7.64
CA ILE A 462 8.66 -22.08 8.75
C ILE A 462 9.92 -22.95 8.90
N GLN A 463 9.79 -24.28 8.82
CA GLN A 463 10.94 -25.17 8.94
C GLN A 463 11.95 -24.96 7.79
N LYS A 464 11.45 -24.85 6.56
CA LYS A 464 12.28 -24.53 5.39
C LYS A 464 13.02 -23.20 5.57
N GLU A 465 12.32 -22.17 6.04
CA GLU A 465 12.92 -20.85 6.29
C GLU A 465 13.99 -20.89 7.38
N ILE A 466 13.75 -21.60 8.50
CA ILE A 466 14.73 -21.77 9.58
C ILE A 466 15.97 -22.50 9.07
N GLU A 467 15.82 -23.54 8.25
CA GLU A 467 16.92 -24.27 7.63
C GLU A 467 17.74 -23.36 6.69
N GLU A 468 17.06 -22.62 5.80
CA GLU A 468 17.70 -21.63 4.92
C GLU A 468 18.49 -20.58 5.71
N ILE A 469 17.89 -20.01 6.76
CA ILE A 469 18.56 -19.03 7.64
C ILE A 469 19.78 -19.65 8.31
N GLY A 470 19.67 -20.90 8.78
CA GLY A 470 20.78 -21.64 9.37
C GLY A 470 21.92 -21.90 8.38
N ASN A 471 21.64 -22.01 7.09
CA ASN A 471 22.67 -22.26 6.06
C ASN A 471 23.38 -21.00 5.57
N ILE A 472 22.84 -19.80 5.85
CA ILE A 472 23.43 -18.53 5.43
C ILE A 472 24.47 -18.05 6.48
N PRO A 473 25.77 -17.90 6.12
CA PRO A 473 26.83 -17.53 7.07
C PRO A 473 26.56 -16.24 7.85
N TYR A 474 25.99 -15.23 7.18
CA TYR A 474 25.68 -13.93 7.78
C TYR A 474 24.88 -14.05 9.08
N PHE A 475 23.87 -14.91 9.16
CA PHE A 475 23.04 -15.03 10.35
C PHE A 475 23.75 -15.75 11.50
N LYS A 476 24.65 -16.68 11.20
CA LYS A 476 25.46 -17.39 12.21
C LYS A 476 26.55 -16.49 12.79
N GLU A 477 27.32 -15.83 11.93
CA GLU A 477 28.44 -14.97 12.32
C GLU A 477 28.01 -13.78 13.18
N HIS A 478 26.81 -13.25 12.93
CA HIS A 478 26.25 -12.12 13.70
C HIS A 478 25.35 -12.57 14.88
N GLY A 479 25.30 -13.87 15.20
CA GLY A 479 24.49 -14.41 16.29
C GLY A 479 22.96 -14.33 16.09
N LEU A 480 22.51 -13.88 14.91
CA LEU A 480 21.10 -13.68 14.59
C LEU A 480 20.31 -15.00 14.49
N TYR A 481 20.95 -16.09 14.04
CA TYR A 481 20.30 -17.41 14.03
C TYR A 481 19.95 -17.88 15.44
N LYS A 482 20.87 -17.70 16.40
CA LYS A 482 20.61 -18.02 17.81
C LYS A 482 19.47 -17.16 18.36
N GLN A 483 19.49 -15.85 18.10
CA GLN A 483 18.42 -14.93 18.52
C GLN A 483 17.06 -15.31 17.93
N LEU A 484 17.02 -15.75 16.67
CA LEU A 484 15.81 -16.25 16.03
C LEU A 484 15.27 -17.47 16.80
N MET A 485 16.10 -18.48 17.05
CA MET A 485 15.67 -19.70 17.73
C MET A 485 15.22 -19.42 19.17
N ASP A 486 15.96 -18.61 19.92
CA ASP A 486 15.57 -18.19 21.27
C ASP A 486 14.21 -17.47 21.26
N SER A 487 13.96 -16.62 20.26
CA SER A 487 12.69 -15.90 20.09
C SER A 487 11.56 -16.83 19.65
N TYR A 488 11.85 -17.77 18.75
CA TYR A 488 10.90 -18.77 18.26
C TYR A 488 10.40 -19.67 19.40
N ASP A 489 11.30 -20.13 20.27
CA ASP A 489 10.97 -20.95 21.43
C ASP A 489 10.09 -20.20 22.45
N LYS A 490 10.34 -18.91 22.65
CA LYS A 490 9.49 -18.06 23.49
C LYS A 490 8.08 -17.94 22.91
N ILE A 491 7.96 -17.77 21.59
CA ILE A 491 6.65 -17.72 20.91
C ILE A 491 5.93 -19.05 21.04
N ALA A 492 6.62 -20.17 20.84
CA ALA A 492 6.05 -21.51 21.02
C ALA A 492 5.55 -21.75 22.45
N LYS A 493 6.13 -21.08 23.46
CA LYS A 493 5.70 -21.11 24.86
C LYS A 493 4.59 -20.11 25.22
N GLY A 494 4.13 -19.31 24.26
CA GLY A 494 3.02 -18.37 24.45
C GLY A 494 3.42 -16.90 24.54
N GLU A 495 4.71 -16.54 24.50
CA GLU A 495 5.10 -15.13 24.39
C GLU A 495 4.70 -14.59 23.01
N ARG A 496 4.42 -13.28 22.92
CA ARG A 496 3.94 -12.63 21.70
C ARG A 496 4.59 -11.27 21.54
N ASP A 497 4.54 -10.76 20.32
CA ASP A 497 5.11 -9.48 19.90
C ASP A 497 6.64 -9.42 20.08
N ILE A 498 7.32 -10.53 19.79
CA ILE A 498 8.80 -10.60 19.77
C ILE A 498 9.29 -10.27 18.36
N TYR A 499 10.27 -9.37 18.27
CA TYR A 499 10.85 -8.92 17.01
C TYR A 499 12.33 -8.59 17.15
N LEU A 500 13.02 -8.63 16.00
CA LEU A 500 14.46 -8.39 15.84
C LEU A 500 14.75 -7.12 15.00
#